data_AF-A0A1G0BDU4-F1
#
_entry.id   AF-A0A1G0BDU4-F1
#
_cell.length_a   1.000
_cell.length_b   1.000
_cell.length_c   1.000
_cell.angle_alpha   90.00
_cell.angle_beta   90.00
_cell.angle_gamma   90.00
#
_symmetry.space_group_name_H-M   'P 1'
#
loop_
_entity.id
_entity.type
_entity.pdbx_description
1 polymer ?
#
loop_
_entity_poly.entity_id
_entity_poly.type
_entity_poly.pdbx_seq_one_letter_code
_entity_poly.pdbx_strand_id
1 'polypeptide(L)'
;MDKIKEAQIILKELGLPKLQQNEISALTLLALCNIKEKDNWKDSTKNSLGVSKGIMQFISDVYDKEYAPNTRETVRRFVLHQFVQARIADYNPDIPDLPVNSPRAHYALSIEALSVIKTYNTKEWEAETKKFRESIGNLSKKYAKNKAVHRVPVKLPNGKTLNLSSGKHNEVQAAIVEQFLPEFAKDSELLYLGDTEQKDLHLDDKTMLKIGIPIDQHSKLPDVVLFDRKKNWLYLIEAVTSHGPVSPKRVVELEELLKDCSAGKVYVTAFPSFKEFKKWSSEIAWETEIWICEMPSHMIHFNGDRFMGPR
;
A
#
# COMPACT_ATOMS: atom_id res chain seq x y z
N MET A 1 10.39 34.40 20.10
CA MET A 1 10.74 34.27 18.66
C MET A 1 9.45 33.88 17.95
N ASP A 2 9.31 34.11 16.65
CA ASP A 2 8.13 33.63 15.90
C ASP A 2 8.05 32.09 16.02
N LYS A 3 6.87 31.54 16.34
CA LYS A 3 6.67 30.11 16.59
C LYS A 3 6.99 29.26 15.36
N ILE A 4 6.80 29.80 14.16
CA ILE A 4 7.22 29.18 12.90
C ILE A 4 8.74 29.03 12.85
N LYS A 5 9.49 30.07 13.25
CA LYS A 5 10.97 30.01 13.30
C LYS A 5 11.47 29.02 14.34
N GLU A 6 10.83 28.96 15.50
CA GLU A 6 11.13 27.95 16.52
C GLU A 6 10.94 26.54 15.95
N ALA A 7 9.83 26.29 15.26
CA ALA A 7 9.56 25.02 14.60
C ALA A 7 10.61 24.68 13.50
N GLN A 8 11.07 25.66 12.72
CA GLN A 8 12.15 25.45 11.75
C GLN A 8 13.48 25.06 12.42
N ILE A 9 13.80 25.68 13.55
CA ILE A 9 14.97 25.34 14.36
C ILE A 9 14.84 23.91 14.89
N ILE A 10 13.69 23.55 15.45
CA ILE A 10 13.40 22.18 15.90
C ILE A 10 13.60 21.18 14.76
N LEU A 11 13.05 21.43 13.57
CA LEU A 11 13.19 20.51 12.43
C LEU A 11 14.65 20.33 12.01
N LYS A 12 15.39 21.44 11.90
CA LYS A 12 16.83 21.41 11.64
C LYS A 12 17.56 20.59 12.69
N GLU A 13 17.23 20.81 13.95
CA GLU A 13 17.88 20.15 15.07
C GLU A 13 17.41 18.72 15.30
N LEU A 14 16.26 18.29 14.80
CA LEU A 14 15.93 16.86 14.75
C LEU A 14 16.65 16.15 13.58
N GLY A 15 17.40 16.88 12.76
CA GLY A 15 18.26 16.33 11.71
C GLY A 15 17.59 16.30 10.32
N LEU A 16 16.53 17.07 10.10
CA LEU A 16 15.83 17.07 8.81
C LEU A 16 16.63 17.82 7.75
N PRO A 17 16.60 17.38 6.48
CA PRO A 17 17.25 18.08 5.37
C PRO A 17 16.72 19.52 5.22
N LYS A 18 17.50 20.40 4.57
CA LYS A 18 17.12 21.80 4.33
C LYS A 18 15.74 21.96 3.68
N LEU A 19 15.35 21.02 2.80
CA LEU A 19 14.05 21.03 2.13
C LEU A 19 12.87 20.88 3.08
N GLN A 20 13.07 20.30 4.27
CA GLN A 20 12.04 20.11 5.30
C GLN A 20 12.15 21.15 6.43
N GLN A 21 12.97 22.19 6.26
CA GLN A 21 13.11 23.31 7.22
C GLN A 21 12.34 24.56 6.74
N ASN A 22 11.52 24.42 5.70
CA ASN A 22 10.71 25.51 5.15
C ASN A 22 9.46 25.77 6.02
N GLU A 23 8.73 26.82 5.68
CA GLU A 23 7.56 27.25 6.44
C GLU A 23 6.42 26.21 6.47
N ILE A 24 6.12 25.55 5.35
CA ILE A 24 5.04 24.56 5.31
C ILE A 24 5.35 23.33 6.19
N SER A 25 6.63 22.93 6.29
CA SER A 25 7.07 21.90 7.22
C SER A 25 6.95 22.35 8.68
N ALA A 26 7.33 23.59 8.98
CA ALA A 26 7.20 24.16 10.31
C ALA A 26 5.73 24.23 10.77
N LEU A 27 4.83 24.72 9.91
CA LEU A 27 3.39 24.75 10.15
C LEU A 27 2.79 23.34 10.30
N THR A 28 3.28 22.38 9.53
CA THR A 28 2.88 20.97 9.67
C THR A 28 3.30 20.40 11.03
N LEU A 29 4.52 20.70 11.49
CA LEU A 29 4.98 20.30 12.82
C LEU A 29 4.11 20.93 13.91
N LEU A 30 3.83 22.22 13.82
CA LEU A 30 2.99 22.95 14.78
C LEU A 30 1.59 22.36 14.88
N ALA A 31 0.99 21.97 13.75
CA ALA A 31 -0.28 21.26 13.73
C ALA A 31 -0.22 19.91 14.45
N LEU A 32 0.81 19.09 14.16
CA LEU A 32 0.98 17.79 14.82
C LEU A 32 1.26 17.91 16.33
N CYS A 33 1.93 18.99 16.76
CA CYS A 33 2.15 19.29 18.17
C CYS A 33 0.91 19.92 18.84
N ASN A 34 -0.06 20.41 18.06
CA ASN A 34 -1.17 21.25 18.51
C ASN A 34 -0.68 22.51 19.27
N ILE A 35 0.30 23.22 18.71
CA ILE A 35 0.93 24.40 19.31
C ILE A 35 0.51 25.66 18.54
N LYS A 36 -0.07 26.62 19.27
CA LYS A 36 -0.40 27.98 18.78
C LYS A 36 0.72 28.96 19.14
N GLU A 37 0.65 30.17 18.62
CA GLU A 37 1.66 31.22 18.81
C GLU A 37 2.05 31.48 20.28
N LYS A 38 1.08 31.41 21.20
CA LYS A 38 1.29 31.70 22.63
C LYS A 38 1.59 30.46 23.49
N ASP A 39 1.56 29.27 22.90
CA ASP A 39 1.71 28.03 23.65
C ASP A 39 3.19 27.70 23.90
N ASN A 40 3.45 26.94 24.97
CA ASN A 40 4.78 26.44 25.26
C ASN A 40 4.97 25.05 24.63
N TRP A 41 6.16 24.76 24.13
CA TRP A 41 6.48 23.46 23.52
C TRP A 41 6.30 22.27 24.48
N LYS A 42 6.47 22.48 25.80
CA LYS A 42 6.18 21.47 26.83
C LYS A 42 4.72 20.98 26.82
N ASP A 43 3.81 21.83 26.34
CA ASP A 43 2.37 21.56 26.29
C ASP A 43 1.96 20.82 25.00
N SER A 44 2.93 20.46 24.14
CA SER A 44 2.69 19.70 22.90
C SER A 44 1.91 18.41 23.19
N THR A 45 1.00 18.05 22.28
CA THR A 45 0.17 16.84 22.40
C THR A 45 0.38 15.90 21.22
N LYS A 46 -0.02 14.64 21.38
CA LYS A 46 -0.04 13.65 20.29
C LYS A 46 -1.49 13.44 19.86
N ASN A 47 -1.90 14.13 18.80
CA ASN A 47 -3.19 13.92 18.17
C ASN A 47 -3.00 13.40 16.75
N SER A 48 -3.86 12.46 16.35
CA SER A 48 -3.91 11.96 14.98
C SER A 48 -4.69 12.91 14.09
N LEU A 49 -4.03 13.42 13.05
CA LEU A 49 -4.59 14.38 12.12
C LEU A 49 -4.55 13.86 10.68
N GLY A 50 -5.68 13.97 9.98
CA GLY A 50 -5.69 13.87 8.52
C GLY A 50 -5.07 15.10 7.87
N VAL A 51 -4.58 14.98 6.64
CA VAL A 51 -3.89 16.10 5.96
C VAL A 51 -4.81 17.31 5.74
N SER A 52 -5.99 17.11 5.12
CA SER A 52 -6.87 18.23 4.77
C SER A 52 -7.68 18.75 5.95
N LYS A 53 -8.46 17.88 6.60
CA LYS A 53 -9.37 18.28 7.69
C LYS A 53 -8.69 18.42 9.07
N GLY A 54 -7.40 18.11 9.16
CA GLY A 54 -6.62 18.20 10.39
C GLY A 54 -5.49 19.22 10.24
N ILE A 55 -4.43 18.84 9.53
CA ILE A 55 -3.22 19.66 9.42
C ILE A 55 -3.50 20.96 8.67
N MET A 56 -4.02 20.91 7.44
CA MET A 56 -4.28 22.13 6.66
C MET A 56 -5.34 23.01 7.32
N GLN A 57 -6.40 22.43 7.88
CA GLN A 57 -7.41 23.17 8.62
C GLN A 57 -6.83 23.90 9.83
N PHE A 58 -6.00 23.21 10.63
CA PHE A 58 -5.31 23.85 11.77
C PHE A 58 -4.43 25.02 11.31
N ILE A 59 -3.68 24.85 10.22
CA ILE A 59 -2.81 25.89 9.69
C ILE A 59 -3.62 27.12 9.25
N SER A 60 -4.78 26.88 8.61
CA SER A 60 -5.73 27.94 8.27
C SER A 60 -6.28 28.64 9.51
N ASP A 61 -6.85 27.88 10.45
CA ASP A 61 -7.60 28.43 11.59
C ASP A 61 -6.71 29.11 12.63
N VAL A 62 -5.48 28.62 12.82
CA VAL A 62 -4.58 29.07 13.91
C VAL A 62 -3.52 30.04 13.41
N TYR A 63 -3.00 29.83 12.20
CA TYR A 63 -1.89 30.61 11.65
C TYR A 63 -2.31 31.47 10.45
N ASP A 64 -3.61 31.54 10.13
CA ASP A 64 -4.20 32.38 9.07
C ASP A 64 -3.52 32.14 7.71
N LYS A 65 -3.19 30.88 7.42
CA LYS A 65 -2.49 30.45 6.21
C LYS A 65 -3.36 29.49 5.41
N GLU A 66 -4.09 30.04 4.45
CA GLU A 66 -4.87 29.24 3.51
C GLU A 66 -3.99 28.63 2.42
N TYR A 67 -4.17 27.33 2.19
CA TYR A 67 -3.52 26.61 1.11
C TYR A 67 -4.56 25.99 0.18
N ALA A 68 -4.32 26.07 -1.12
CA ALA A 68 -5.18 25.46 -2.12
C ALA A 68 -5.26 23.93 -1.95
N PRO A 69 -6.37 23.26 -2.36
CA PRO A 69 -6.58 21.84 -2.14
C PRO A 69 -5.45 20.93 -2.68
N ASN A 70 -4.79 21.31 -3.76
CA ASN A 70 -3.65 20.60 -4.34
C ASN A 70 -2.42 20.55 -3.42
N THR A 71 -2.27 21.50 -2.48
CA THR A 71 -1.19 21.52 -1.49
C THR A 71 -1.26 20.33 -0.53
N ARG A 72 -2.42 19.66 -0.41
CA ARG A 72 -2.55 18.39 0.33
C ARG A 72 -1.48 17.38 -0.10
N GLU A 73 -1.26 17.24 -1.40
CA GLU A 73 -0.31 16.26 -1.92
C GLU A 73 1.14 16.69 -1.67
N THR A 74 1.39 18.00 -1.66
CA THR A 74 2.68 18.59 -1.28
C THR A 74 3.02 18.27 0.18
N VAL A 75 2.10 18.54 1.10
CA VAL A 75 2.26 18.22 2.54
C VAL A 75 2.48 16.72 2.72
N ARG A 76 1.72 15.88 2.02
CA ARG A 76 1.86 14.42 2.12
C ARG A 76 3.21 13.92 1.64
N ARG A 77 3.63 14.29 0.41
CA ARG A 77 4.82 13.73 -0.26
C ARG A 77 6.14 14.34 0.18
N PHE A 78 6.15 15.66 0.43
CA PHE A 78 7.38 16.42 0.63
C PHE A 78 7.61 16.87 2.07
N VAL A 79 6.63 16.66 2.96
CA VAL A 79 6.77 16.94 4.40
C VAL A 79 6.56 15.68 5.22
N LEU A 80 5.34 15.14 5.24
CA LEU A 80 4.95 14.06 6.15
C LEU A 80 5.69 12.75 5.86
N HIS A 81 5.95 12.44 4.59
CA HIS A 81 6.75 11.27 4.22
C HIS A 81 8.15 11.33 4.84
N GLN A 82 8.80 12.49 4.78
CA GLN A 82 10.13 12.70 5.36
C GLN A 82 10.06 12.74 6.89
N PHE A 83 8.99 13.27 7.49
CA PHE A 83 8.79 13.19 8.94
C PHE A 83 8.66 11.74 9.41
N VAL A 84 7.97 10.88 8.65
CA VAL A 84 7.87 9.45 8.94
C VAL A 84 9.23 8.76 8.82
N GLN A 85 9.98 9.04 7.76
CA GLN A 85 11.34 8.50 7.58
C GLN A 85 12.30 8.91 8.69
N ALA A 86 12.19 10.17 9.15
CA ALA A 86 12.98 10.72 10.25
C ALA A 86 12.44 10.36 11.64
N ARG A 87 11.39 9.51 11.72
CA ARG A 87 10.73 9.11 12.98
C ARG A 87 10.17 10.28 13.80
N ILE A 88 9.87 11.42 13.16
CA ILE A 88 9.15 12.54 13.77
C ILE A 88 7.66 12.25 13.89
N ALA A 89 7.08 11.64 12.86
CA ALA A 89 5.67 11.29 12.81
C ALA A 89 5.48 9.79 12.53
N ASP A 90 4.35 9.25 12.95
CA ASP A 90 3.89 7.92 12.58
C ASP A 90 2.74 8.04 11.58
N TYR A 91 2.71 7.11 10.61
CA TYR A 91 1.64 7.00 9.62
C TYR A 91 0.59 6.01 10.10
N ASN A 92 -0.68 6.43 10.13
CA ASN A 92 -1.83 5.68 10.60
C ASN A 92 -1.66 5.01 11.97
N PRO A 93 -1.16 5.72 13.00
CA PRO A 93 -0.86 5.12 14.30
C PRO A 93 -2.08 4.51 15.00
N ASP A 94 -3.30 5.00 14.73
CA ASP A 94 -4.52 4.49 15.39
C ASP A 94 -5.15 3.32 14.61
N ILE A 95 -4.89 3.21 13.31
CA ILE A 95 -5.46 2.17 12.44
C ILE A 95 -4.37 1.71 11.44
N PRO A 96 -3.41 0.87 11.89
CA PRO A 96 -2.23 0.51 11.10
C PRO A 96 -2.54 -0.15 9.76
N ASP A 97 -3.65 -0.91 9.68
CA ASP A 97 -4.05 -1.68 8.51
C ASP A 97 -4.87 -0.86 7.48
N LEU A 98 -4.83 0.47 7.59
CA LEU A 98 -5.46 1.35 6.61
C LEU A 98 -4.81 1.17 5.23
N PRO A 99 -5.61 1.00 4.15
CA PRO A 99 -5.09 0.98 2.80
C PRO A 99 -4.24 2.22 2.50
N VAL A 100 -3.15 2.06 1.76
CA VAL A 100 -2.18 3.13 1.43
C VAL A 100 -2.86 4.36 0.80
N ASN A 101 -3.93 4.15 0.03
CA ASN A 101 -4.69 5.21 -0.64
C ASN A 101 -5.96 5.65 0.12
N SER A 102 -6.11 5.24 1.38
CA SER A 102 -7.31 5.56 2.15
C SER A 102 -7.44 7.07 2.37
N PRO A 103 -8.63 7.66 2.15
CA PRO A 103 -8.88 9.07 2.48
C PRO A 103 -8.84 9.32 4.00
N ARG A 104 -8.85 8.26 4.82
CA ARG A 104 -8.73 8.32 6.29
C ARG A 104 -7.28 8.25 6.79
N ALA A 105 -6.31 8.33 5.88
CA ALA A 105 -4.90 8.39 6.24
C ALA A 105 -4.66 9.56 7.22
N HIS A 106 -3.99 9.26 8.32
CA HIS A 106 -3.74 10.22 9.41
C HIS A 106 -2.32 10.06 9.94
N TYR A 107 -1.85 11.11 10.60
CA TYR A 107 -0.50 11.22 11.12
C TYR A 107 -0.54 11.77 12.53
N ALA A 108 0.32 11.27 13.40
CA ALA A 108 0.57 11.84 14.72
C ALA A 108 2.07 11.91 14.96
N LEU A 109 2.51 12.74 15.93
CA LEU A 109 3.89 12.66 16.39
C LEU A 109 4.23 11.27 16.91
N SER A 110 5.46 10.82 16.66
CA SER A 110 6.01 9.68 17.37
C SER A 110 6.17 10.03 18.86
N ILE A 111 6.14 9.02 19.72
CA ILE A 111 6.30 9.23 21.17
C ILE A 111 7.70 9.79 21.47
N GLU A 112 8.70 9.29 20.73
CA GLU A 112 10.09 9.68 20.86
C GLU A 112 10.29 11.15 20.44
N ALA A 113 9.71 11.58 19.32
CA ALA A 113 9.81 12.97 18.88
C ALA A 113 9.03 13.92 19.80
N LEU A 114 7.83 13.53 20.26
CA LEU A 114 7.06 14.32 21.21
C LEU A 114 7.86 14.56 22.51
N SER A 115 8.51 13.53 23.04
CA SER A 115 9.32 13.64 24.26
C SER A 115 10.44 14.68 24.12
N VAL A 116 11.10 14.70 22.96
CA VAL A 116 12.21 15.63 22.68
C VAL A 116 11.68 17.04 22.43
N ILE A 117 10.63 17.19 21.61
CA ILE A 117 10.04 18.50 21.30
C ILE A 117 9.59 19.23 22.57
N LYS A 118 9.07 18.50 23.57
CA LYS A 118 8.66 19.08 24.86
C LYS A 118 9.80 19.71 25.65
N THR A 119 11.06 19.36 25.38
CA THR A 119 12.23 19.94 26.04
C THR A 119 12.80 21.13 25.29
N TYR A 120 12.18 21.57 24.18
CA TYR A 120 12.66 22.75 23.46
C TYR A 120 12.72 23.98 24.36
N ASN A 121 13.84 24.71 24.28
CA ASN A 121 14.18 25.85 25.12
C ASN A 121 14.39 25.55 26.62
N THR A 122 14.65 24.28 26.97
CA THR A 122 15.11 23.87 28.30
C THR A 122 16.57 23.43 28.28
N LYS A 123 17.17 23.19 29.45
CA LYS A 123 18.58 22.76 29.56
C LYS A 123 18.80 21.35 29.02
N GLU A 124 17.73 20.55 28.95
CA GLU A 124 17.74 19.17 28.49
C GLU A 124 17.70 19.04 26.95
N TRP A 125 17.33 20.10 26.24
CA TRP A 125 17.11 20.11 24.80
C TRP A 125 18.26 19.51 23.99
N GLU A 126 19.49 19.95 24.24
CA GLU A 126 20.67 19.53 23.47
C GLU A 126 20.96 18.03 23.66
N ALA A 127 20.85 17.56 24.91
CA ALA A 127 21.09 16.16 25.24
C ALA A 127 20.01 15.23 24.65
N GLU A 128 18.74 15.59 24.77
CA GLU A 128 17.62 14.79 24.24
C GLU A 128 17.60 14.76 22.72
N THR A 129 17.92 15.89 22.07
CA THR A 129 18.04 15.97 20.61
C THR A 129 19.16 15.07 20.08
N LYS A 130 20.31 15.04 20.76
CA LYS A 130 21.42 14.14 20.39
C LYS A 130 21.01 12.67 20.50
N LYS A 131 20.42 12.28 21.64
CA LYS A 131 19.91 10.91 21.85
C LYS A 131 18.89 10.51 20.78
N PHE A 132 17.97 11.42 20.43
CA PHE A 132 16.99 11.19 19.38
C PHE A 132 17.67 10.86 18.05
N ARG A 133 18.60 11.71 17.59
CA ARG A 133 19.32 11.49 16.31
C ARG A 133 20.07 10.16 16.28
N GLU A 134 20.74 9.79 17.37
CA GLU A 134 21.46 8.51 17.49
C GLU A 134 20.51 7.31 17.45
N SER A 135 19.27 7.48 17.95
CA SER A 135 18.27 6.42 18.00
C SER A 135 17.54 6.16 16.67
N ILE A 136 17.49 7.12 15.73
CA ILE A 136 16.70 7.03 14.49
C ILE A 136 16.97 5.73 13.73
N GLY A 137 18.25 5.37 13.52
CA GLY A 137 18.61 4.15 12.78
C GLY A 137 18.12 2.86 13.45
N ASN A 138 18.15 2.81 14.78
CA ASN A 138 17.67 1.66 15.56
C ASN A 138 16.14 1.61 15.62
N LEU A 139 15.48 2.75 15.76
CA LEU A 139 14.02 2.87 15.70
C LEU A 139 13.51 2.43 14.34
N SER A 140 14.06 2.95 13.24
CA SER A 140 13.67 2.55 11.89
C SER A 140 13.78 1.03 11.67
N LYS A 141 14.83 0.38 12.20
CA LYS A 141 14.95 -1.09 12.17
C LYS A 141 13.90 -1.80 13.03
N LYS A 142 13.64 -1.31 14.25
CA LYS A 142 12.63 -1.88 15.16
C LYS A 142 11.21 -1.78 14.58
N TYR A 143 10.86 -0.64 14.01
CA TYR A 143 9.55 -0.42 13.40
C TYR A 143 9.40 -1.14 12.04
N ALA A 144 10.47 -1.26 11.23
CA ALA A 144 10.47 -2.13 10.05
C ALA A 144 10.27 -3.60 10.41
N LYS A 145 10.87 -4.06 11.52
CA LYS A 145 10.65 -5.40 12.07
C LYS A 145 9.21 -5.59 12.53
N ASN A 146 8.60 -4.58 13.18
CA ASN A 146 7.18 -4.63 13.54
C ASN A 146 6.27 -4.65 12.29
N LYS A 147 6.57 -3.90 11.22
CA LYS A 147 5.85 -4.01 9.95
C LYS A 147 5.98 -5.38 9.30
N ALA A 148 7.14 -6.04 9.43
CA ALA A 148 7.33 -7.41 8.95
C ALA A 148 6.42 -8.42 9.67
N VAL A 149 6.03 -8.15 10.93
CA VAL A 149 5.08 -8.96 11.71
C VAL A 149 3.64 -8.84 11.18
N HIS A 150 3.31 -7.79 10.42
CA HIS A 150 1.98 -7.58 9.82
C HIS A 150 1.86 -8.06 8.37
N ARG A 151 2.88 -8.71 7.79
CA ARG A 151 2.83 -9.22 6.42
C ARG A 151 1.89 -10.42 6.31
N VAL A 152 1.29 -10.60 5.13
CA VAL A 152 0.47 -11.78 4.82
C VAL A 152 1.41 -12.88 4.29
N PRO A 153 1.65 -13.96 5.05
CA PRO A 153 2.43 -15.08 4.55
C PRO A 153 1.62 -15.84 3.50
N VAL A 154 2.27 -16.25 2.41
CA VAL A 154 1.69 -17.08 1.35
C VAL A 154 2.56 -18.32 1.21
N LYS A 155 1.98 -19.49 1.45
CA LYS A 155 2.68 -20.77 1.27
C LYS A 155 2.56 -21.25 -0.17
N LEU A 156 3.68 -21.35 -0.86
CA LEU A 156 3.75 -21.98 -2.17
C LEU A 156 3.66 -23.51 -2.06
N PRO A 157 3.18 -24.22 -3.10
CA PRO A 157 3.11 -25.68 -3.11
C PRO A 157 4.46 -26.39 -2.87
N ASN A 158 5.58 -25.73 -3.20
CA ASN A 158 6.93 -26.25 -2.98
C ASN A 158 7.45 -26.03 -1.53
N GLY A 159 6.62 -25.51 -0.62
CA GLY A 159 6.96 -25.24 0.78
C GLY A 159 7.64 -23.88 1.03
N LYS A 160 7.99 -23.11 -0.01
CA LYS A 160 8.51 -21.74 0.14
C LYS A 160 7.39 -20.82 0.64
N THR A 161 7.72 -19.91 1.55
CA THR A 161 6.80 -18.85 2.01
C THR A 161 7.20 -17.52 1.39
N LEU A 162 6.25 -16.82 0.77
CA LEU A 162 6.36 -15.44 0.33
C LEU A 162 5.64 -14.54 1.34
N ASN A 163 6.11 -13.30 1.54
CA ASN A 163 5.51 -12.38 2.51
C ASN A 163 5.03 -11.11 1.80
N LEU A 164 3.74 -11.08 1.48
CA LEU A 164 3.08 -9.91 0.87
C LEU A 164 2.93 -8.78 1.90
N SER A 165 2.97 -7.53 1.43
CA SER A 165 2.57 -6.38 2.25
C SER A 165 1.10 -6.50 2.71
N SER A 166 0.74 -5.83 3.80
CA SER A 166 -0.61 -5.93 4.38
C SER A 166 -1.64 -5.20 3.51
N GLY A 167 -2.85 -5.77 3.38
CA GLY A 167 -3.98 -5.09 2.77
C GLY A 167 -4.91 -6.03 2.00
N LYS A 168 -6.16 -5.59 1.81
CA LYS A 168 -7.23 -6.39 1.18
C LYS A 168 -6.87 -6.95 -0.20
N HIS A 169 -6.11 -6.21 -1.00
CA HIS A 169 -5.66 -6.66 -2.33
C HIS A 169 -4.76 -7.89 -2.20
N ASN A 170 -3.76 -7.79 -1.33
CA ASN A 170 -2.80 -8.85 -1.07
C ASN A 170 -3.41 -10.03 -0.29
N GLU A 171 -4.46 -9.79 0.50
CA GLU A 171 -5.28 -10.88 1.09
C GLU A 171 -5.96 -11.72 0.00
N VAL A 172 -6.49 -11.09 -1.06
CA VAL A 172 -7.07 -11.81 -2.20
C VAL A 172 -5.99 -12.56 -2.98
N GLN A 173 -4.83 -11.94 -3.24
CA GLN A 173 -3.69 -12.62 -3.86
C GLN A 173 -3.22 -13.84 -3.07
N ALA A 174 -3.13 -13.72 -1.73
CA ALA A 174 -2.83 -14.85 -0.85
C ALA A 174 -3.90 -15.95 -0.98
N ALA A 175 -5.17 -15.59 -0.96
CA ALA A 175 -6.27 -16.54 -1.12
C ALA A 175 -6.24 -17.25 -2.49
N ILE A 176 -5.85 -16.56 -3.57
CA ILE A 176 -5.66 -17.20 -4.89
C ILE A 176 -4.61 -18.31 -4.78
N VAL A 177 -3.46 -18.04 -4.16
CA VAL A 177 -2.37 -19.04 -4.08
C VAL A 177 -2.72 -20.17 -3.09
N GLU A 178 -3.39 -19.86 -1.99
CA GLU A 178 -3.64 -20.84 -0.92
C GLU A 178 -4.95 -21.62 -1.08
N GLN A 179 -5.91 -21.11 -1.85
CA GLN A 179 -7.25 -21.72 -1.99
C GLN A 179 -7.63 -21.97 -3.46
N PHE A 180 -7.52 -20.96 -4.34
CA PHE A 180 -7.86 -21.16 -5.77
C PHE A 180 -6.91 -22.14 -6.45
N LEU A 181 -5.60 -21.96 -6.27
CA LEU A 181 -4.57 -22.79 -6.89
C LEU A 181 -4.75 -24.27 -6.55
N PRO A 182 -4.87 -24.72 -5.28
CA PRO A 182 -5.05 -26.14 -4.98
C PRO A 182 -6.41 -26.71 -5.44
N GLU A 183 -7.44 -25.88 -5.56
CA GLU A 183 -8.79 -26.32 -5.94
C GLU A 183 -8.97 -26.43 -7.47
N PHE A 184 -8.63 -25.37 -8.20
CA PHE A 184 -8.94 -25.24 -9.64
C PHE A 184 -7.72 -25.41 -10.54
N ALA A 185 -6.52 -25.20 -10.00
CA ALA A 185 -5.28 -25.16 -10.78
C ALA A 185 -4.15 -26.01 -10.16
N LYS A 186 -4.50 -27.11 -9.46
CA LYS A 186 -3.61 -27.88 -8.56
C LYS A 186 -2.24 -28.25 -9.14
N ASP A 187 -2.17 -28.60 -10.42
CA ASP A 187 -0.95 -29.02 -11.11
C ASP A 187 -0.18 -27.84 -11.73
N SER A 188 -0.55 -26.60 -11.41
CA SER A 188 0.02 -25.38 -11.99
C SER A 188 1.18 -24.84 -11.17
N GLU A 189 2.14 -24.25 -11.89
CA GLU A 189 3.28 -23.53 -11.33
C GLU A 189 2.95 -22.05 -11.21
N LEU A 190 3.31 -21.42 -10.09
CA LEU A 190 3.22 -19.96 -9.93
C LEU A 190 4.35 -19.31 -10.74
N LEU A 191 3.98 -18.62 -11.83
CA LEU A 191 4.94 -17.90 -12.68
C LEU A 191 5.13 -16.46 -12.22
N TYR A 192 4.07 -15.81 -11.77
CA TYR A 192 4.10 -14.40 -11.34
C TYR A 192 3.22 -14.17 -10.11
N LEU A 193 3.72 -13.38 -9.19
CA LEU A 193 2.94 -12.76 -8.11
C LEU A 193 3.47 -11.34 -7.88
N GLY A 194 2.63 -10.34 -8.14
CA GLY A 194 2.96 -8.94 -7.86
C GLY A 194 2.54 -8.51 -6.46
N ASP A 195 3.36 -7.73 -5.75
CA ASP A 195 2.98 -7.07 -4.50
C ASP A 195 2.78 -5.56 -4.75
N THR A 196 1.80 -4.97 -4.07
CA THR A 196 1.56 -3.52 -4.02
C THR A 196 2.82 -2.72 -3.65
N GLU A 197 3.69 -3.25 -2.78
CA GLU A 197 4.97 -2.62 -2.39
C GLU A 197 6.18 -3.10 -3.22
N GLN A 198 6.13 -4.31 -3.76
CA GLN A 198 7.20 -4.90 -4.58
C GLN A 198 6.56 -5.57 -5.82
N LYS A 199 6.58 -4.85 -6.95
CA LYS A 199 5.88 -5.27 -8.16
C LYS A 199 6.27 -6.66 -8.68
N ASP A 200 7.49 -7.13 -8.39
CA ASP A 200 7.95 -8.47 -8.75
C ASP A 200 8.32 -9.24 -7.47
N LEU A 201 7.30 -9.66 -6.71
CA LEU A 201 7.55 -10.44 -5.49
C LEU A 201 8.01 -11.87 -5.83
N HIS A 202 7.45 -12.44 -6.90
CA HIS A 202 7.90 -13.70 -7.48
C HIS A 202 7.76 -13.67 -9.00
N LEU A 203 8.80 -14.15 -9.69
CA LEU A 203 8.89 -14.15 -11.16
C LEU A 203 9.72 -15.36 -11.62
N ASP A 204 9.14 -16.23 -12.45
CA ASP A 204 9.83 -17.32 -13.16
C ASP A 204 10.04 -16.97 -14.64
N ASP A 205 11.04 -16.13 -14.88
CA ASP A 205 11.47 -15.67 -16.20
C ASP A 205 11.77 -16.80 -17.18
N LYS A 206 12.34 -17.91 -16.69
CA LYS A 206 12.78 -19.02 -17.54
C LYS A 206 11.57 -19.73 -18.15
N THR A 207 10.57 -20.02 -17.32
CA THR A 207 9.35 -20.67 -17.80
C THR A 207 8.56 -19.72 -18.68
N MET A 208 8.43 -18.45 -18.30
CA MET A 208 7.73 -17.42 -19.09
C MET A 208 8.30 -17.27 -20.51
N LEU A 209 9.62 -17.12 -20.66
CA LEU A 209 10.26 -17.04 -21.98
C LEU A 209 10.00 -18.29 -22.81
N LYS A 210 10.08 -19.47 -22.18
CA LYS A 210 9.88 -20.75 -22.87
C LYS A 210 8.48 -20.88 -23.45
N ILE A 211 7.47 -20.28 -22.81
CA ILE A 211 6.08 -20.33 -23.26
C ILE A 211 5.65 -19.06 -24.00
N GLY A 212 6.58 -18.18 -24.38
CA GLY A 212 6.31 -17.01 -25.23
C GLY A 212 5.74 -15.79 -24.50
N ILE A 213 5.96 -15.65 -23.19
CA ILE A 213 5.56 -14.46 -22.42
C ILE A 213 6.72 -13.46 -22.35
N PRO A 214 6.50 -12.18 -22.71
CA PRO A 214 7.55 -11.16 -22.69
C PRO A 214 7.88 -10.70 -21.25
N ILE A 215 9.16 -10.81 -20.85
CA ILE A 215 9.62 -10.43 -19.50
C ILE A 215 9.63 -8.91 -19.28
N ASP A 216 9.92 -8.12 -20.31
CA ASP A 216 10.02 -6.65 -20.22
C ASP A 216 8.69 -5.95 -19.94
N GLN A 217 7.58 -6.69 -20.01
CA GLN A 217 6.22 -6.20 -19.82
C GLN A 217 5.51 -6.81 -18.60
N HIS A 218 6.25 -7.35 -17.62
CA HIS A 218 5.67 -7.88 -16.37
C HIS A 218 4.73 -6.89 -15.67
N SER A 219 4.98 -5.58 -15.75
CA SER A 219 4.07 -4.54 -15.24
C SER A 219 2.67 -4.51 -15.87
N LYS A 220 2.46 -5.23 -16.98
CA LYS A 220 1.17 -5.36 -17.67
C LYS A 220 0.49 -6.71 -17.43
N LEU A 221 1.16 -7.66 -16.77
CA LEU A 221 0.58 -8.95 -16.41
C LEU A 221 -0.51 -8.76 -15.33
N PRO A 222 -1.45 -9.70 -15.21
CA PRO A 222 -2.36 -9.76 -14.07
C PRO A 222 -1.63 -9.96 -12.74
N ASP A 223 -2.32 -9.71 -11.63
CA ASP A 223 -1.79 -9.88 -10.27
C ASP A 223 -1.14 -11.24 -10.00
N VAL A 224 -1.73 -12.33 -10.52
CA VAL A 224 -1.24 -13.71 -10.37
C VAL A 224 -1.27 -14.44 -11.71
N VAL A 225 -0.17 -15.11 -12.06
CA VAL A 225 -0.08 -15.95 -13.27
C VAL A 225 0.30 -17.38 -12.88
N LEU A 226 -0.53 -18.35 -13.26
CA LEU A 226 -0.31 -19.77 -13.01
C LEU A 226 -0.22 -20.54 -14.34
N PHE A 227 0.63 -21.55 -14.42
CA PHE A 227 0.79 -22.35 -15.62
C PHE A 227 0.70 -23.85 -15.35
N ASP A 228 -0.30 -24.50 -15.94
CA ASP A 228 -0.46 -25.96 -15.94
C ASP A 228 0.23 -26.55 -17.17
N ARG A 229 1.38 -27.20 -16.96
CA ARG A 229 2.15 -27.83 -18.04
C ARG A 229 1.41 -28.97 -18.72
N LYS A 230 0.57 -29.72 -17.99
CA LYS A 230 -0.09 -30.92 -18.52
C LYS A 230 -1.26 -30.55 -19.42
N LYS A 231 -2.05 -29.56 -19.00
CA LYS A 231 -3.19 -29.03 -19.77
C LYS A 231 -2.77 -27.98 -20.80
N ASN A 232 -1.55 -27.46 -20.67
CA ASN A 232 -1.07 -26.28 -21.40
C ASN A 232 -2.00 -25.07 -21.21
N TRP A 233 -2.39 -24.81 -19.96
CA TRP A 233 -3.27 -23.70 -19.59
C TRP A 233 -2.50 -22.63 -18.81
N LEU A 234 -2.76 -21.37 -19.14
CA LEU A 234 -2.23 -20.19 -18.47
C LEU A 234 -3.38 -19.46 -17.78
N TYR A 235 -3.43 -19.53 -16.45
CA TYR A 235 -4.41 -18.79 -15.67
C TYR A 235 -3.89 -17.38 -15.43
N LEU A 236 -4.69 -16.41 -15.83
CA LEU A 236 -4.44 -14.97 -15.79
C LEU A 236 -5.43 -14.36 -14.79
N ILE A 237 -4.99 -14.14 -13.55
CA ILE A 237 -5.89 -13.85 -12.43
C ILE A 237 -5.67 -12.42 -11.93
N GLU A 238 -6.71 -11.58 -12.01
CA GLU A 238 -6.73 -10.23 -11.43
C GLU A 238 -7.43 -10.26 -10.06
N ALA A 239 -6.78 -9.71 -9.04
CA ALA A 239 -7.31 -9.58 -7.68
C ALA A 239 -8.06 -8.24 -7.55
N VAL A 240 -9.39 -8.27 -7.59
CA VAL A 240 -10.17 -7.03 -7.64
C VAL A 240 -10.54 -6.55 -6.25
N THR A 241 -10.01 -5.39 -5.90
CA THR A 241 -10.45 -4.60 -4.74
C THR A 241 -10.84 -3.18 -5.17
N SER A 242 -9.87 -2.35 -5.54
CA SER A 242 -10.08 -0.99 -6.05
C SER A 242 -9.80 -0.82 -7.55
N HIS A 243 -9.01 -1.71 -8.13
CA HIS A 243 -8.71 -1.73 -9.57
C HIS A 243 -9.70 -2.68 -10.25
N GLY A 244 -10.23 -2.30 -11.42
CA GLY A 244 -11.35 -2.97 -12.07
C GLY A 244 -11.06 -4.42 -12.53
N PRO A 245 -12.09 -5.17 -12.94
CA PRO A 245 -11.98 -6.59 -13.27
C PRO A 245 -11.30 -6.85 -14.61
N VAL A 246 -11.21 -8.12 -14.99
CA VAL A 246 -10.93 -8.51 -16.38
C VAL A 246 -12.10 -8.06 -17.26
N SER A 247 -12.00 -6.83 -17.76
CA SER A 247 -12.96 -6.20 -18.66
C SER A 247 -12.72 -6.60 -20.11
N PRO A 248 -13.67 -6.39 -21.04
CA PRO A 248 -13.48 -6.70 -22.46
C PRO A 248 -12.23 -6.03 -23.05
N LYS A 249 -11.97 -4.78 -22.65
CA LYS A 249 -10.74 -4.07 -23.04
C LYS A 249 -9.49 -4.78 -22.51
N ARG A 250 -9.51 -5.22 -21.25
CA ARG A 250 -8.38 -5.90 -20.62
C ARG A 250 -8.08 -7.25 -21.27
N VAL A 251 -9.11 -7.99 -21.71
CA VAL A 251 -8.93 -9.23 -22.48
C VAL A 251 -8.17 -8.93 -23.77
N VAL A 252 -8.57 -7.92 -24.54
CA VAL A 252 -7.86 -7.53 -25.78
C VAL A 252 -6.40 -7.14 -25.51
N GLU A 253 -6.14 -6.38 -24.44
CA GLU A 253 -4.77 -6.01 -24.04
C GLU A 253 -3.92 -7.23 -23.69
N LEU A 254 -4.50 -8.21 -22.99
CA LEU A 254 -3.81 -9.45 -22.61
C LEU A 254 -3.60 -10.37 -23.82
N GLU A 255 -4.55 -10.46 -24.74
CA GLU A 255 -4.39 -11.21 -25.98
C GLU A 255 -3.27 -10.65 -26.86
N GLU A 256 -3.17 -9.33 -27.00
CA GLU A 256 -2.06 -8.69 -27.72
C GLU A 256 -0.72 -8.93 -27.01
N LEU A 257 -0.69 -8.78 -25.68
CA LEU A 257 0.50 -9.02 -24.87
C LEU A 257 1.02 -10.46 -24.99
N LEU A 258 0.09 -11.42 -25.11
CA LEU A 258 0.36 -12.86 -25.05
C LEU A 258 0.13 -13.55 -26.41
N LYS A 259 0.25 -12.81 -27.52
CA LYS A 259 0.03 -13.35 -28.87
C LYS A 259 0.98 -14.47 -29.27
N ASP A 260 2.20 -14.43 -28.73
CA ASP A 260 3.24 -15.44 -28.97
C ASP A 260 3.18 -16.59 -27.94
N CYS A 261 2.25 -16.52 -26.98
CA CYS A 261 2.07 -17.55 -25.98
C CYS A 261 1.24 -18.71 -26.53
N SER A 262 1.79 -19.92 -26.47
CA SER A 262 1.16 -21.14 -26.99
C SER A 262 0.17 -21.81 -26.04
N ALA A 263 0.01 -21.30 -24.81
CA ALA A 263 -0.89 -21.85 -23.82
C ALA A 263 -2.34 -21.35 -24.00
N GLY A 264 -3.32 -22.20 -23.68
CA GLY A 264 -4.72 -21.80 -23.59
C GLY A 264 -4.92 -20.83 -22.43
N LYS A 265 -5.46 -19.64 -22.71
CA LYS A 265 -5.59 -18.56 -21.72
C LYS A 265 -6.89 -18.74 -20.94
N VAL A 266 -6.81 -18.73 -19.61
CA VAL A 266 -7.95 -18.78 -18.70
C VAL A 266 -7.96 -17.49 -17.91
N TYR A 267 -8.91 -16.62 -18.22
CA TYR A 267 -9.06 -15.32 -17.58
C TYR A 267 -9.90 -15.44 -16.33
N VAL A 268 -9.37 -15.00 -15.19
CA VAL A 268 -10.07 -15.10 -13.91
C VAL A 268 -10.09 -13.74 -13.24
N THR A 269 -11.27 -13.31 -12.81
CA THR A 269 -11.42 -12.18 -11.89
C THR A 269 -11.70 -12.71 -10.48
N ALA A 270 -10.79 -12.44 -9.54
CA ALA A 270 -10.91 -12.85 -8.15
C ALA A 270 -11.43 -11.70 -7.27
N PHE A 271 -12.51 -11.92 -6.54
CA PHE A 271 -13.06 -10.94 -5.60
C PHE A 271 -12.92 -11.40 -4.15
N PRO A 272 -12.76 -10.48 -3.19
CA PRO A 272 -12.78 -10.84 -1.77
C PRO A 272 -14.18 -11.26 -1.29
N SER A 273 -15.24 -10.75 -1.92
CA SER A 273 -16.63 -10.98 -1.47
C SER A 273 -17.65 -10.85 -2.60
N PHE A 274 -18.86 -11.38 -2.39
CA PHE A 274 -19.99 -11.16 -3.30
C PHE A 274 -20.37 -9.68 -3.44
N LYS A 275 -20.16 -8.90 -2.37
CA LYS A 275 -20.43 -7.46 -2.40
C LYS A 275 -19.54 -6.74 -3.41
N GLU A 276 -18.25 -7.06 -3.43
CA GLU A 276 -17.33 -6.49 -4.41
C GLU A 276 -17.63 -7.01 -5.82
N PHE A 277 -17.94 -8.30 -5.98
CA PHE A 277 -18.38 -8.83 -7.27
C PHE A 277 -19.59 -8.05 -7.84
N LYS A 278 -20.65 -7.84 -7.04
CA LYS A 278 -21.85 -7.10 -7.47
C LYS A 278 -21.56 -5.66 -7.94
N LYS A 279 -20.55 -5.02 -7.35
CA LYS A 279 -20.15 -3.66 -7.73
C LYS A 279 -19.57 -3.61 -9.15
N TRP A 280 -18.88 -4.67 -9.56
CA TRP A 280 -18.14 -4.73 -10.82
C TRP A 280 -18.80 -5.62 -11.88
N SER A 281 -19.90 -6.31 -11.55
CA SER A 281 -20.48 -7.36 -12.39
C SER A 281 -20.87 -6.93 -13.80
N SER A 282 -21.16 -5.65 -14.02
CA SER A 282 -21.47 -5.09 -15.34
C SER A 282 -20.26 -4.80 -16.21
N GLU A 283 -19.04 -4.85 -15.65
CA GLU A 283 -17.79 -4.50 -16.33
C GLU A 283 -16.96 -5.73 -16.72
N ILE A 284 -17.34 -6.92 -16.25
CA ILE A 284 -16.62 -8.17 -16.48
C ILE A 284 -16.84 -8.65 -17.92
N ALA A 285 -15.78 -9.11 -18.57
CA ALA A 285 -15.88 -9.68 -19.91
C ALA A 285 -16.65 -11.01 -19.92
N TRP A 286 -17.40 -11.24 -20.99
CA TRP A 286 -17.85 -12.59 -21.33
C TRP A 286 -16.65 -13.50 -21.63
N GLU A 287 -16.87 -14.81 -21.56
CA GLU A 287 -15.84 -15.84 -21.76
C GLU A 287 -14.70 -15.75 -20.73
N THR A 288 -15.04 -15.32 -19.51
CA THR A 288 -14.12 -15.26 -18.37
C THR A 288 -14.71 -15.93 -17.14
N GLU A 289 -13.83 -16.25 -16.19
CA GLU A 289 -14.19 -16.91 -14.95
C GLU A 289 -14.15 -15.93 -13.79
N ILE A 290 -15.01 -16.17 -12.80
CA ILE A 290 -15.05 -15.37 -11.58
C ILE A 290 -14.89 -16.29 -10.39
N TRP A 291 -13.97 -15.94 -9.51
CA TRP A 291 -13.74 -16.61 -8.24
C TRP A 291 -13.97 -15.65 -7.08
N ILE A 292 -14.60 -16.12 -6.01
CA ILE A 292 -14.93 -15.29 -4.85
C ILE A 292 -14.36 -15.95 -3.61
N CYS A 293 -13.49 -15.25 -2.89
CA CYS A 293 -12.77 -15.78 -1.73
C CYS A 293 -13.71 -16.28 -0.61
N GLU A 294 -14.88 -15.66 -0.45
CA GLU A 294 -15.92 -16.11 0.50
C GLU A 294 -16.52 -17.48 0.16
N MET A 295 -16.41 -17.94 -1.10
CA MET A 295 -16.90 -19.23 -1.58
C MET A 295 -15.82 -19.95 -2.38
N PRO A 296 -14.72 -20.36 -1.73
CA PRO A 296 -13.49 -20.74 -2.41
C PRO A 296 -13.61 -22.03 -3.23
N SER A 297 -14.60 -22.90 -2.94
CA SER A 297 -14.86 -24.15 -3.67
C SER A 297 -15.75 -23.99 -4.90
N HIS A 298 -16.14 -22.77 -5.27
CA HIS A 298 -17.05 -22.49 -6.37
C HIS A 298 -16.49 -21.43 -7.33
N MET A 299 -16.91 -21.51 -8.59
CA MET A 299 -16.68 -20.45 -9.59
C MET A 299 -17.99 -20.06 -10.28
N ILE A 300 -18.01 -18.84 -10.82
CA ILE A 300 -19.05 -18.37 -11.73
C ILE A 300 -18.43 -18.29 -13.12
N HIS A 301 -19.05 -18.97 -14.08
CA HIS A 301 -18.64 -18.96 -15.47
C HIS A 301 -19.43 -17.89 -16.22
N PHE A 302 -18.78 -16.82 -16.67
CA PHE A 302 -19.39 -15.83 -17.54
C PHE A 302 -19.35 -16.37 -18.97
N ASN A 303 -20.41 -17.07 -19.33
CA ASN A 303 -20.39 -17.99 -20.45
C ASN A 303 -20.78 -17.34 -21.80
N GLY A 304 -20.10 -17.74 -22.86
CA GLY A 304 -20.66 -17.86 -24.22
C GLY A 304 -20.89 -19.35 -24.50
N ASP A 305 -22.15 -19.73 -24.74
CA ASP A 305 -22.71 -21.03 -25.22
C ASP A 305 -22.30 -22.40 -24.61
N ARG A 306 -21.25 -22.52 -23.78
CA ARG A 306 -20.63 -23.82 -23.41
C ARG A 306 -21.31 -24.71 -22.35
N PHE A 307 -22.10 -24.20 -21.40
CA PHE A 307 -22.44 -24.95 -20.16
C PHE A 307 -23.93 -25.12 -19.84
N MET A 308 -24.82 -25.22 -20.82
CA MET A 308 -26.24 -25.53 -20.54
C MET A 308 -26.46 -27.04 -20.34
N GLY A 309 -26.92 -27.43 -19.15
CA GLY A 309 -27.31 -28.81 -18.84
C GLY A 309 -27.62 -29.00 -17.34
N PRO A 310 -28.37 -30.06 -16.95
CA PRO A 310 -28.61 -30.40 -15.54
C PRO A 310 -27.30 -30.72 -14.79
N ARG A 311 -27.26 -30.41 -13.49
CA ARG A 311 -26.18 -30.81 -12.58
C ARG A 311 -26.36 -32.23 -12.09
#